data_AF-A0A8T6UDS0-F1
#
_entry.id   AF-A0A8T6UDS0-F1
#
_cell.length_a   1.000
_cell.length_b   1.000
_cell.length_c   1.000
_cell.angle_alpha   90.00
_cell.angle_beta   90.00
_cell.angle_gamma   90.00
#
_symmetry.space_group_name_H-M   'P 1'
#
loop_
_entity.id
_entity.type
_entity.pdbx_description
1 polymer ?
#
loop_
_entity_poly.entity_id
_entity_poly.type
_entity_poly.pdbx_seq_one_letter_code
_entity_poly.pdbx_strand_id
1 'polypeptide(L)' 'MFIYNGHSFMFEKIMNQQSMTSEQMKEEFKRRCDIIEWMRKTNVRNYLDVAKLVSGYYKDPDTTIDRVRQDLYG' A
#
# COMPACT_ATOMS: atom_id res chain seq x y z
N MET A 1 13.86 -1.74 -14.65
CA MET A 1 13.95 -1.95 -13.19
C MET A 1 14.01 -0.58 -12.53
N PHE A 2 13.04 -0.22 -11.69
CA PHE A 2 13.04 1.06 -10.99
C PHE A 2 13.89 0.92 -9.72
N ILE A 3 15.01 1.64 -9.65
CA ILE A 3 15.92 1.63 -8.49
C ILE A 3 15.61 2.89 -7.65
N TYR A 4 15.09 2.68 -6.45
CA TYR A 4 14.77 3.74 -5.49
C TYR A 4 16.04 4.14 -4.72
N ASN A 5 16.59 5.32 -5.03
CA ASN A 5 17.87 5.79 -4.47
C ASN A 5 17.72 6.68 -3.22
N GLY A 6 16.64 6.53 -2.45
CA GLY A 6 16.44 7.23 -1.17
C GLY A 6 15.85 8.65 -1.24
N HIS A 7 15.91 9.33 -2.40
CA HIS A 7 15.37 10.68 -2.61
C HIS A 7 14.26 10.72 -3.67
N SER A 8 13.10 10.13 -3.38
CA SER A 8 11.92 10.39 -4.21
C SER A 8 11.37 11.77 -3.85
N PHE A 9 11.61 12.75 -4.72
CA PHE A 9 11.00 14.08 -4.64
C PHE A 9 9.47 14.02 -4.46
N MET A 10 8.84 12.99 -5.01
CA MET A 10 7.41 12.77 -4.87
C MET A 10 7.04 12.33 -3.45
N PHE A 11 7.84 11.45 -2.83
CA PHE A 11 7.63 11.06 -1.43
C PHE A 11 7.92 12.23 -0.49
N GLU A 12 8.97 13.01 -0.72
CA GLU A 12 9.25 14.23 0.06
C GLU A 12 8.08 15.21 -0.02
N LYS A 13 7.49 15.41 -1.20
CA LYS A 13 6.29 16.23 -1.36
C LYS A 13 5.10 15.69 -0.57
N ILE A 14 4.82 14.39 -0.63
CA ILE A 14 3.72 13.77 0.14
C ILE A 14 3.99 13.92 1.65
N MET A 15 5.21 13.59 2.10
CA MET A 15 5.60 13.68 3.50
C MET A 15 5.38 15.09 4.03
N ASN A 16 5.78 16.11 3.26
CA ASN A 16 5.53 17.52 3.62
C ASN A 16 4.03 17.85 3.64
N GLN A 17 3.26 17.40 2.65
CA GLN A 17 1.82 17.68 2.56
C GLN A 17 1.00 17.01 3.67
N GLN A 18 1.43 15.83 4.12
CA GLN A 18 0.71 15.02 5.11
C GLN A 18 1.39 15.03 6.50
N SER A 19 2.46 15.81 6.67
CA SER A 19 3.27 15.85 7.89
C SER A 19 3.72 14.45 8.37
N MET A 20 4.09 13.59 7.41
CA MET A 20 4.55 12.23 7.69
C MET A 20 6.07 12.18 7.88
N THR A 21 6.53 11.30 8.75
CA THR A 21 7.94 10.93 8.85
C THR A 21 8.35 10.01 7.70
N SER A 22 9.67 9.85 7.51
CA SER A 22 10.21 8.90 6.51
C SER A 22 9.76 7.47 6.80
N GLU A 23 9.71 7.10 8.08
CA GLU A 23 9.29 5.78 8.55
C GLU A 23 7.81 5.54 8.22
N GLN A 24 6.93 6.51 8.53
CA GLN A 24 5.50 6.43 8.20
C GLN A 24 5.28 6.32 6.69
N MET A 25 6.03 7.08 5.89
CA MET A 25 5.93 7.03 4.43
C MET A 25 6.38 5.68 3.87
N LYS A 26 7.50 5.14 4.37
CA LYS A 26 8.00 3.80 4.00
C LYS A 26 7.00 2.72 4.38
N GLU A 27 6.41 2.83 5.57
CA GLU A 27 5.41 1.89 6.04
C GLU A 27 4.18 1.93 5.14
N GLU A 28 3.59 3.10 4.89
CA GLU A 28 2.42 3.25 4.02
C GLU A 28 2.70 2.76 2.59
N PHE A 29 3.88 3.07 2.05
CA PHE A 29 4.30 2.56 0.75
C PHE A 29 4.36 1.03 0.74
N LYS A 30 4.94 0.43 1.79
CA LYS A 30 5.01 -1.03 1.94
C LYS A 30 3.62 -1.65 2.07
N ARG A 31 2.72 -1.06 2.85
CA ARG A 31 1.31 -1.51 2.98
C ARG A 31 0.62 -1.56 1.61
N ARG A 32 0.75 -0.50 0.80
CA ARG A 32 0.17 -0.47 -0.56
C ARG A 32 0.80 -1.51 -1.51
N CYS A 33 2.11 -1.73 -1.40
CA CYS A 33 2.78 -2.79 -2.16
C CYS A 33 2.25 -4.18 -1.80
N ASP A 34 2.05 -4.45 -0.50
CA ASP A 34 1.52 -5.73 -0.01
C ASP A 34 0.10 -5.97 -0.56
N ILE A 35 -0.76 -4.94 -0.56
CA ILE A 35 -2.12 -5.03 -1.12
C ILE A 35 -2.10 -5.41 -2.61
N ILE A 36 -1.24 -4.77 -3.41
CA ILE A 36 -1.12 -5.07 -4.85
C ILE A 36 -0.58 -6.48 -5.08
N GLU A 37 0.42 -6.89 -4.29
CA GLU A 37 0.99 -8.23 -4.39
C GLU A 37 -0.03 -9.31 -3.98
N TRP A 38 -0.84 -9.04 -2.96
CA TRP A 38 -1.95 -9.92 -2.58
C TRP A 38 -2.97 -10.04 -3.70
N MET A 39 -3.41 -8.94 -4.32
CA MET A 39 -4.32 -8.98 -5.47
C MET A 39 -3.76 -9.85 -6.61
N ARG A 40 -2.44 -9.74 -6.85
CA ARG A 40 -1.75 -10.54 -7.86
C ARG A 40 -1.77 -12.04 -7.52
N LYS A 41 -1.49 -12.41 -6.27
CA LYS A 41 -1.46 -13.81 -5.80
C LYS A 41 -2.86 -14.45 -5.72
N THR A 42 -3.87 -13.69 -5.33
CA THR A 42 -5.26 -14.16 -5.21
C THR A 42 -6.08 -13.99 -6.49
N ASN A 43 -5.44 -13.53 -7.57
CA ASN A 43 -6.04 -13.34 -8.89
C ASN A 43 -7.22 -12.34 -8.90
N VAL A 44 -7.20 -11.34 -8.03
CA VAL A 44 -8.15 -10.23 -8.04
C VAL A 44 -7.84 -9.32 -9.24
N ARG A 45 -8.63 -9.44 -10.30
CA ARG A 45 -8.45 -8.68 -11.56
C ARG A 45 -9.69 -7.92 -12.01
N ASN A 46 -10.86 -8.25 -11.47
CA ASN A 46 -12.09 -7.54 -11.79
C ASN A 46 -12.03 -6.12 -11.20
N TYR A 47 -12.36 -5.11 -12.01
CA TYR A 47 -12.24 -3.71 -11.62
C TYR A 47 -13.10 -3.35 -10.39
N LEU A 48 -14.26 -4.00 -10.21
CA LEU A 48 -15.13 -3.79 -9.04
C LEU A 48 -14.48 -4.33 -7.77
N ASP A 49 -13.83 -5.49 -7.84
CA ASP A 49 -13.15 -6.09 -6.70
C ASP A 49 -11.92 -5.28 -6.30
N VAL A 50 -11.16 -4.78 -7.28
CA VAL A 50 -10.04 -3.85 -7.05
C VAL A 50 -10.55 -2.57 -6.39
N ALA A 51 -11.62 -1.96 -6.92
CA ALA A 51 -12.19 -0.74 -6.36
C ALA A 51 -12.69 -0.94 -4.93
N LYS A 52 -13.34 -2.08 -4.65
CA LYS A 52 -13.81 -2.45 -3.31
C LYS A 52 -12.65 -2.61 -2.33
N LEU A 53 -11.55 -3.25 -2.73
CA LEU A 53 -10.39 -3.42 -1.86
C LEU A 53 -9.65 -2.10 -1.61
N VAL A 54 -9.45 -1.28 -2.66
CA VAL A 54 -8.79 0.03 -2.52
C VAL A 54 -9.62 0.97 -1.63
N SER A 55 -10.93 1.06 -1.85
CA SER A 55 -11.82 1.86 -1.00
C SER A 55 -11.91 1.32 0.44
N GLY A 56 -11.90 0.00 0.61
CA GLY A 56 -11.81 -0.65 1.92
C GLY A 56 -10.56 -0.24 2.68
N TYR A 57 -9.40 -0.26 2.02
CA TYR A 57 -8.13 0.18 2.62
C TYR A 57 -8.18 1.65 3.07
N TYR A 58 -8.73 2.55 2.25
CA TYR A 58 -8.86 3.96 2.65
C TYR A 58 -9.84 4.18 3.81
N LYS A 59 -10.82 3.28 3.98
CA LYS A 59 -11.81 3.36 5.07
C LYS A 59 -11.28 2.80 6.39
N ASP A 60 -10.58 1.67 6.32
CA ASP A 60 -10.03 0.95 7.48
C ASP A 60 -8.71 0.27 7.08
N PRO A 61 -7.60 1.02 7.10
CA PRO A 61 -6.32 0.55 6.57
C PRO A 61 -5.72 -0.58 7.41
N ASP A 62 -5.86 -0.52 8.74
CA ASP A 62 -5.26 -1.46 9.67
C ASP A 62 -5.93 -2.85 9.55
N THR A 63 -7.26 -2.91 9.61
CA THR A 63 -7.98 -4.18 9.41
C THR A 63 -7.71 -4.77 8.02
N THR A 64 -7.66 -3.92 7.00
CA THR A 64 -7.42 -4.38 5.62
C THR A 64 -6.02 -4.95 5.45
N ILE A 65 -4.99 -4.28 5.97
CA ILE A 65 -3.60 -4.73 5.81
C ILE A 65 -3.31 -5.97 6.63
N ASP A 66 -3.87 -6.10 7.83
CA ASP A 66 -3.67 -7.27 8.69
C ASP A 66 -4.18 -8.53 8.00
N ARG A 67 -5.39 -8.48 7.44
CA ARG A 67 -5.94 -9.58 6.63
C ARG A 67 -5.05 -9.90 5.43
N VAL A 68 -4.65 -8.88 4.67
CA VAL A 68 -3.81 -9.04 3.47
C VAL A 68 -2.48 -9.71 3.82
N ARG A 69 -1.85 -9.28 4.91
CA ARG A 69 -0.56 -9.84 5.37
C ARG A 69 -0.71 -11.25 5.93
N GLN A 70 -1.80 -11.52 6.64
CA GLN A 70 -2.12 -12.88 7.10
C GLN A 70 -2.22 -13.85 5.91
N ASP A 71 -2.90 -13.46 4.83
CA ASP A 71 -3.00 -14.31 3.63
C ASP A 71 -1.68 -14.40 2.84
N LEU A 72 -0.83 -13.36 2.88
CA LEU A 72 0.44 -13.31 2.13
C LEU A 72 1.58 -14.09 2.78
N TYR A 73 1.63 -14.08 4.12
CA TYR A 73 2.76 -14.55 4.93
C TYR A 73 2.38 -15.61 5.97
N GLY A 74 1.08 -15.81 6.22
CA GLY A 74 0.57 -16.89 7.06
C GLY A 74 0.48 -18.23 6.36
#